data_AF-A0A6H0XRW7-F1
#
_entry.id   AF-A0A6H0XRW7-F1
#
_cell.length_a   1.000
_cell.length_b   1.000
_cell.length_c   1.000
_cell.angle_alpha   90.00
_cell.angle_beta   90.00
_cell.angle_gamma   90.00
#
_symmetry.space_group_name_H-M   'P 1'
#
loop_
_entity.id
_entity.type
_entity.pdbx_description
1 polymer ?
#
loop_
_entity_poly.entity_id
_entity_poly.type
_entity_poly.pdbx_seq_one_letter_code
_entity_poly.pdbx_strand_id
1 'polypeptide(L)'
;MTGVSVQTMHPSKFDHGLVLAQRKINIQEEATGKHVTTADLIDQLGPIGGDLLVESVKGGHFLHPQAIPLAGIDASRAPKITPSDRLIDWRTWTAQDILARDNALSHLWDKTTITAFEMGASGKRIVYKGPWSVLNMDAGRGSIPGTPVLLDDSIGWTTVDGAILAPSAATIEGEGKDQGLGKLRRLLRSAHDV
;
A
#
# COMPACT_ATOMS: atom_id res chain seq x y z
N MET A 1 9.41 11.92 0.95
CA MET A 1 9.11 13.22 0.28
C MET A 1 8.48 12.93 -1.07
N THR A 2 7.49 13.71 -1.49
CA THR A 2 6.83 13.63 -2.80
C THR A 2 6.55 15.05 -3.31
N GLY A 3 5.85 15.22 -4.44
CA GLY A 3 5.50 16.55 -4.94
C GLY A 3 4.83 16.56 -6.30
N VAL A 4 4.72 17.76 -6.85
CA VAL A 4 4.19 18.04 -8.19
C VAL A 4 5.20 18.86 -8.97
N SER A 5 5.21 18.66 -10.29
CA SER A 5 6.06 19.41 -11.23
C SER A 5 5.27 19.84 -12.44
N VAL A 6 5.57 21.05 -12.93
CA VAL A 6 5.19 21.49 -14.27
C VAL A 6 6.39 21.24 -15.18
N GLN A 7 6.17 20.52 -16.27
CA GLN A 7 7.21 20.19 -17.25
C GLN A 7 6.71 20.45 -18.67
N THR A 8 7.63 20.67 -19.60
CA THR A 8 7.29 20.63 -21.03
C THR A 8 6.91 19.21 -21.45
N MET A 9 6.23 19.07 -22.58
CA MET A 9 6.07 17.75 -23.20
C MET A 9 7.33 17.40 -23.98
N HIS A 10 7.86 16.20 -23.77
CA HIS A 10 8.89 15.66 -24.65
C HIS A 10 8.22 15.06 -25.91
N PRO A 11 8.79 15.25 -27.13
CA PRO A 11 8.11 14.87 -28.37
C PRO A 11 7.72 13.39 -28.49
N SER A 12 8.47 12.48 -27.86
CA SER A 12 8.31 11.03 -28.03
C SER A 12 8.40 10.20 -26.75
N LYS A 13 8.59 10.82 -25.58
CA LYS A 13 8.86 10.10 -24.32
C LYS A 13 8.02 10.67 -23.20
N PHE A 14 7.47 9.81 -22.34
CA PHE A 14 6.64 10.21 -21.21
C PHE A 14 7.51 10.69 -20.05
N ASP A 15 7.18 11.82 -19.40
CA ASP A 15 7.92 12.41 -18.27
C ASP A 15 9.41 12.73 -18.52
N HIS A 16 9.76 13.04 -19.77
CA HIS A 16 11.11 13.46 -20.16
C HIS A 16 11.19 14.96 -20.52
N GLY A 17 10.22 15.74 -20.07
CA GLY A 17 10.16 17.17 -20.31
C GLY A 17 11.24 17.96 -19.57
N LEU A 18 11.40 19.22 -19.94
CA LEU A 18 12.12 20.18 -19.11
C LEU A 18 11.22 20.54 -17.92
N VAL A 19 11.68 20.29 -16.70
CA VAL A 19 10.96 20.69 -15.49
C VAL A 19 11.09 22.20 -15.31
N LEU A 20 9.96 22.91 -15.35
CA LEU A 20 9.88 24.37 -15.30
C LEU A 20 9.62 24.89 -13.89
N ALA A 21 8.87 24.12 -13.10
CA ALA A 21 8.55 24.45 -11.72
C ALA A 21 8.27 23.17 -10.93
N GLN A 22 8.54 23.20 -9.63
CA GLN A 22 8.28 22.07 -8.74
C GLN A 22 7.87 22.56 -7.35
N ARG A 23 6.99 21.82 -6.70
CA ARG A 23 6.68 21.95 -5.26
C ARG A 23 6.85 20.58 -4.62
N LYS A 24 7.61 20.53 -3.53
CA LYS A 24 7.87 19.31 -2.75
C LYS A 24 7.11 19.38 -1.44
N ILE A 25 6.62 18.23 -1.00
CA ILE A 25 6.02 18.06 0.31
C ILE A 25 6.59 16.82 0.99
N ASN A 26 6.61 16.84 2.32
CA ASN A 26 6.88 15.63 3.09
C ASN A 26 5.59 14.81 3.17
N ILE A 27 5.70 13.51 2.92
CA ILE A 27 4.64 12.58 3.29
C ILE A 27 4.76 12.47 4.81
N GLN A 28 3.96 13.27 5.51
CA GLN A 28 3.94 13.24 6.97
C GLN A 28 3.01 12.12 7.40
N GLU A 29 3.52 11.11 8.09
CA GLU A 29 2.64 10.30 8.93
C GLU A 29 2.02 11.25 9.96
N GLU A 30 0.70 11.29 10.06
CA GLU A 30 0.07 12.15 11.05
C GLU A 30 0.58 11.75 12.44
N ALA A 31 0.78 12.73 13.34
CA ALA A 31 1.12 12.46 14.74
C ALA A 31 0.06 11.60 15.46
N THR A 32 -1.10 11.41 14.84
CA THR A 32 -2.22 10.54 15.25
C THR A 32 -1.97 9.05 14.98
N GLY A 33 -0.88 8.67 14.30
CA GLY A 33 -0.62 7.30 13.86
C GLY A 33 -1.45 6.87 12.64
N LYS A 34 -2.21 7.80 12.02
CA LYS A 34 -2.87 7.54 10.74
C LYS A 34 -1.83 7.59 9.62
N HIS A 35 -1.62 6.46 8.96
CA HIS A 35 -0.78 6.43 7.78
C HIS A 35 -1.46 7.11 6.59
N VAL A 36 -0.67 7.83 5.78
CA VAL A 36 -1.14 8.57 4.61
C VAL A 36 -1.42 7.60 3.45
N THR A 37 -2.63 7.66 2.92
CA THR A 37 -3.03 6.85 1.76
C THR A 37 -2.81 7.59 0.43
N THR A 38 -2.88 6.87 -0.69
CA THR A 38 -2.90 7.48 -2.03
C THR A 38 -4.04 8.48 -2.19
N ALA A 39 -5.21 8.22 -1.58
CA ALA A 39 -6.34 9.16 -1.64
C ALA A 39 -6.03 10.47 -0.90
N ASP A 40 -5.46 10.37 0.32
CA ASP A 40 -5.03 11.56 1.07
C ASP A 40 -3.99 12.38 0.29
N LEU A 41 -3.05 11.71 -0.39
CA LEU A 41 -2.06 12.39 -1.25
C LEU A 41 -2.68 13.04 -2.48
N ILE A 42 -3.70 12.44 -3.09
CA ILE A 42 -4.42 13.06 -4.22
C ILE A 42 -5.11 14.35 -3.76
N ASP A 43 -5.81 14.30 -2.64
CA ASP A 43 -6.51 15.45 -2.07
C ASP A 43 -5.54 16.59 -1.69
N GLN A 44 -4.33 16.23 -1.22
CA GLN A 44 -3.29 17.20 -0.87
C GLN A 44 -2.56 17.76 -2.09
N LEU A 45 -2.13 16.91 -3.04
CA LEU A 45 -1.30 17.31 -4.17
C LEU A 45 -2.11 17.96 -5.30
N GLY A 46 -3.40 17.63 -5.41
CA GLY A 46 -4.28 18.17 -6.46
C GLY A 46 -4.32 19.71 -6.47
N PRO A 47 -4.71 20.37 -5.36
CA PRO A 47 -4.70 21.83 -5.27
C PRO A 47 -3.30 22.45 -5.48
N ILE A 48 -2.25 21.87 -4.89
CA ILE A 48 -0.86 22.35 -5.03
C ILE A 48 -0.43 22.31 -6.50
N GLY A 49 -0.77 21.25 -7.23
CA GLY A 49 -0.49 21.12 -8.65
C GLY A 49 -1.26 22.13 -9.50
N GLY A 50 -2.53 22.37 -9.16
CA GLY A 50 -3.36 23.39 -9.80
C GLY A 50 -2.78 24.80 -9.66
N ASP A 51 -2.41 25.19 -8.44
CA ASP A 51 -1.81 26.49 -8.16
C ASP A 51 -0.47 26.66 -8.90
N LEU A 52 0.39 25.64 -8.84
CA LEU A 52 1.69 25.65 -9.54
C LEU A 52 1.54 25.82 -11.06
N LEU A 53 0.51 25.21 -11.64
CA LEU A 53 0.20 25.35 -13.07
C LEU A 53 -0.26 26.79 -13.38
N VAL A 54 -1.17 27.36 -12.58
CA VAL A 54 -1.64 28.74 -12.76
C VAL A 54 -0.50 29.74 -12.66
N GLU A 55 0.38 29.59 -11.66
CA GLU A 55 1.60 30.39 -11.50
C GLU A 55 2.49 30.30 -12.75
N SER A 56 2.72 29.08 -13.26
CA SER A 56 3.59 28.84 -14.42
C SER A 56 3.03 29.45 -15.71
N VAL A 57 1.71 29.39 -15.91
CA VAL A 57 1.04 29.99 -17.07
C VAL A 57 1.07 31.51 -16.99
N LYS A 58 0.70 32.10 -15.84
CA LYS A 58 0.72 33.56 -15.65
C LYS A 58 2.14 34.14 -15.74
N GLY A 59 3.13 33.40 -15.26
CA GLY A 59 4.55 33.76 -15.36
C GLY A 59 5.15 33.58 -16.76
N GLY A 60 4.41 33.01 -17.72
CA GLY A 60 4.88 32.82 -19.09
C GLY A 60 6.03 31.82 -19.22
N HIS A 61 6.22 30.91 -18.25
CA HIS A 61 7.36 29.98 -18.24
C HIS A 61 7.40 29.03 -19.45
N PHE A 62 6.27 28.87 -20.15
CA PHE A 62 6.16 28.07 -21.36
C PHE A 62 6.67 28.79 -22.62
N LEU A 63 6.79 30.12 -22.62
CA LEU A 63 7.26 30.90 -23.78
C LEU A 63 8.77 30.76 -23.98
N HIS A 64 9.53 30.73 -22.88
CA HIS A 64 10.98 30.51 -22.88
C HIS A 64 11.35 29.46 -21.81
N PRO A 65 11.15 28.17 -22.11
CA PRO A 65 11.37 27.09 -21.15
C PRO A 65 12.80 27.06 -20.63
N GLN A 66 12.98 27.24 -19.33
CA GLN A 66 14.26 27.06 -18.64
C GLN A 66 14.09 25.98 -17.59
N ALA A 67 14.96 24.95 -17.65
CA ALA A 67 14.92 23.88 -16.67
C ALA A 67 15.40 24.37 -15.31
N ILE A 68 14.66 24.06 -14.26
CA ILE A 68 15.18 24.23 -12.89
C ILE A 68 16.15 23.09 -12.55
N PRO A 69 17.18 23.34 -11.74
CA PRO A 69 18.05 22.27 -11.25
C PRO A 69 17.25 21.21 -10.50
N LEU A 70 17.32 19.96 -10.96
CA LEU A 70 16.78 18.82 -10.24
C LEU A 70 17.75 18.44 -9.13
N ALA A 71 17.25 18.35 -7.91
CA ALA A 71 18.06 17.99 -6.76
C ALA A 71 18.45 16.51 -6.83
N GLY A 72 19.64 16.19 -7.32
CA GLY A 72 20.52 15.05 -6.99
C GLY A 72 19.93 13.63 -6.90
N ILE A 73 18.71 13.39 -7.36
CA ILE A 73 18.05 12.09 -7.36
C ILE A 73 18.00 11.61 -8.80
N ASP A 74 18.54 10.42 -9.04
CA ASP A 74 18.46 9.78 -10.35
C ASP A 74 17.01 9.56 -10.74
N ALA A 75 16.67 9.95 -11.97
CA ALA A 75 15.31 9.79 -12.48
C ALA A 75 14.95 8.30 -12.51
N SER A 76 13.93 7.92 -11.73
CA SER A 76 13.35 6.58 -11.74
C SER A 76 11.94 6.60 -12.32
N ARG A 77 11.59 5.59 -13.11
CA ARG A 77 10.23 5.44 -13.64
C ARG A 77 9.35 4.69 -12.65
N ALA A 78 8.21 5.27 -12.28
CA ALA A 78 7.17 4.54 -11.58
C ALA A 78 6.47 3.55 -12.55
N PRO A 79 6.51 2.24 -12.31
CA PRO A 79 5.86 1.27 -13.19
C PRO A 79 4.33 1.35 -13.07
N LYS A 80 3.64 0.82 -14.08
CA LYS A 80 2.19 0.66 -14.01
C LYS A 80 1.85 -0.37 -12.94
N ILE A 81 0.91 -0.02 -12.04
CA ILE A 81 0.38 -0.94 -11.03
C ILE A 81 -0.44 -2.04 -11.72
N THR A 82 -0.19 -3.27 -11.32
CA THR A 82 -0.84 -4.49 -11.77
C THR A 82 -1.51 -5.21 -10.59
N PRO A 83 -2.43 -6.16 -10.83
CA PRO A 83 -3.02 -6.97 -9.76
C PRO A 83 -1.98 -7.75 -8.94
N SER A 84 -0.86 -8.12 -9.55
CA SER A 84 0.24 -8.85 -8.90
C SER A 84 0.96 -8.01 -7.85
N ASP A 85 0.99 -6.68 -7.98
CA ASP A 85 1.61 -5.79 -6.98
C ASP A 85 0.86 -5.80 -5.65
N ARG A 86 -0.41 -6.27 -5.64
CA ARG A 86 -1.24 -6.44 -4.45
C ARG A 86 -1.15 -7.85 -3.84
N LEU A 87 -0.46 -8.80 -4.48
CA LEU A 87 -0.26 -10.12 -3.92
C LEU A 87 0.74 -10.02 -2.77
N ILE A 88 0.32 -10.39 -1.56
CA ILE A 88 1.20 -10.38 -0.40
C ILE A 88 2.25 -11.48 -0.55
N ASP A 89 3.52 -11.09 -0.54
CA ASP A 89 4.63 -12.03 -0.39
C ASP A 89 5.04 -12.12 1.07
N TRP A 90 4.34 -13.01 1.80
CA TRP A 90 4.60 -13.28 3.21
C TRP A 90 6.05 -13.67 3.51
N ARG A 91 6.80 -14.20 2.53
CA ARG A 91 8.16 -14.69 2.74
C ARG A 91 9.19 -13.58 2.73
N THR A 92 8.89 -12.44 2.12
CA THR A 92 9.86 -11.36 1.90
C THR A 92 9.41 -10.03 2.45
N TRP A 93 8.10 -9.79 2.63
CA TRP A 93 7.60 -8.52 3.10
C TRP A 93 7.59 -8.45 4.63
N THR A 94 8.23 -7.40 5.14
CA THR A 94 8.16 -6.98 6.56
C THR A 94 6.78 -6.43 6.89
N ALA A 95 6.51 -6.20 8.18
CA ALA A 95 5.29 -5.48 8.57
C ALA A 95 5.20 -4.11 7.89
N GLN A 96 6.31 -3.37 7.85
CA GLN A 96 6.33 -2.05 7.23
C GLN A 96 6.08 -2.11 5.71
N ASP A 97 6.57 -3.15 5.03
CA ASP A 97 6.28 -3.38 3.62
C ASP A 97 4.79 -3.56 3.34
N ILE A 98 4.11 -4.32 4.20
CA ILE A 98 2.67 -4.59 4.08
C ILE A 98 1.87 -3.32 4.35
N LEU A 99 2.19 -2.59 5.43
CA LEU A 99 1.55 -1.32 5.77
C LEU A 99 1.71 -0.31 4.64
N ALA A 100 2.94 -0.08 4.16
CA ALA A 100 3.22 0.87 3.09
C ALA A 100 2.47 0.52 1.80
N ARG A 101 2.37 -0.76 1.45
CA ARG A 101 1.65 -1.21 0.25
C ARG A 101 0.13 -1.12 0.41
N ASP A 102 -0.42 -1.40 1.59
CA ASP A 102 -1.85 -1.21 1.81
C ASP A 102 -2.24 0.27 1.70
N ASN A 103 -1.43 1.16 2.27
CA ASN A 103 -1.62 2.61 2.16
C ASN A 103 -1.56 3.10 0.71
N ALA A 104 -0.65 2.54 -0.10
CA ALA A 104 -0.46 2.93 -1.50
C ALA A 104 -1.50 2.29 -2.45
N LEU A 105 -1.80 1.01 -2.27
CA LEU A 105 -2.53 0.20 -3.27
C LEU A 105 -3.93 -0.21 -2.83
N SER A 106 -4.14 -0.33 -1.51
CA SER A 106 -5.26 -0.99 -0.85
C SER A 106 -5.52 -2.42 -1.38
N HIS A 107 -6.49 -3.11 -0.76
CA HIS A 107 -7.00 -4.39 -1.25
C HIS A 107 -5.91 -5.44 -1.53
N LEU A 108 -4.96 -5.56 -0.61
CA LEU A 108 -3.94 -6.61 -0.67
C LEU A 108 -4.60 -7.99 -0.62
N TRP A 109 -3.98 -9.01 -1.20
CA TRP A 109 -4.58 -10.34 -1.26
C TRP A 109 -3.54 -11.45 -1.22
N ASP A 110 -3.96 -12.64 -0.81
CA ASP A 110 -3.19 -13.86 -1.00
C ASP A 110 -4.11 -15.07 -1.29
N LYS A 111 -3.50 -16.20 -1.63
CA LYS A 111 -4.18 -17.50 -1.76
C LYS A 111 -3.75 -18.51 -0.70
N THR A 112 -2.55 -18.34 -0.14
CA THR A 112 -1.92 -19.30 0.77
C THR A 112 -2.71 -19.46 2.07
N THR A 113 -3.29 -18.38 2.58
CA THR A 113 -4.10 -18.39 3.79
C THR A 113 -5.27 -19.36 3.64
N ILE A 114 -6.04 -19.28 2.56
CA ILE A 114 -7.22 -20.14 2.37
C ILE A 114 -6.84 -21.57 2.00
N THR A 115 -5.81 -21.74 1.15
CA THR A 115 -5.30 -23.08 0.81
C THR A 115 -4.87 -23.87 2.04
N ALA A 116 -4.31 -23.21 3.06
CA ALA A 116 -3.92 -23.85 4.31
C ALA A 116 -5.11 -24.40 5.13
N PHE A 117 -6.28 -23.76 5.07
CA PHE A 117 -7.48 -24.20 5.80
C PHE A 117 -8.35 -25.19 5.03
N GLU A 118 -8.41 -25.11 3.70
CA GLU A 118 -9.33 -25.93 2.89
C GLU A 118 -8.71 -27.25 2.39
N MET A 119 -7.68 -27.78 3.09
CA MET A 119 -7.03 -29.09 2.82
C MET A 119 -6.92 -29.46 1.32
N GLY A 120 -6.44 -28.53 0.49
CA GLY A 120 -6.04 -28.82 -0.89
C GLY A 120 -7.08 -28.66 -1.99
N ALA A 121 -8.25 -28.06 -1.74
CA ALA A 121 -9.25 -27.87 -2.81
C ALA A 121 -9.87 -26.46 -2.84
N SER A 122 -9.08 -25.44 -3.22
CA SER A 122 -9.61 -24.14 -3.66
C SER A 122 -8.49 -23.14 -3.95
N GLY A 123 -8.38 -22.70 -5.22
CA GLY A 123 -7.52 -21.60 -5.66
C GLY A 123 -8.05 -20.21 -5.30
N LYS A 124 -9.01 -20.13 -4.37
CA LYS A 124 -9.64 -18.88 -3.93
C LYS A 124 -8.61 -17.98 -3.27
N ARG A 125 -8.79 -16.68 -3.47
CA ARG A 125 -8.05 -15.67 -2.73
C ARG A 125 -8.84 -15.14 -1.55
N ILE A 126 -8.12 -14.67 -0.54
CA ILE A 126 -8.61 -13.73 0.45
C ILE A 126 -8.10 -12.34 0.09
N VAL A 127 -9.00 -11.36 0.10
CA VAL A 127 -8.69 -9.94 -0.10
C VAL A 127 -8.82 -9.24 1.24
N TYR A 128 -7.77 -8.59 1.67
CA TYR A 128 -7.68 -7.82 2.90
C TYR A 128 -8.00 -6.36 2.65
N LYS A 129 -8.62 -5.72 3.63
CA LYS A 129 -8.92 -4.31 3.60
C LYS A 129 -8.33 -3.65 4.84
N GLY A 130 -7.54 -2.61 4.63
CA GLY A 130 -7.03 -1.77 5.69
C GLY A 130 -8.11 -0.93 6.42
N PRO A 131 -7.71 -0.13 7.42
CA PRO A 131 -6.33 -0.01 7.89
C PRO A 131 -5.85 -1.32 8.51
N TRP A 132 -4.55 -1.59 8.35
CA TRP A 132 -3.88 -2.67 9.07
C TRP A 132 -3.33 -2.12 10.38
N SER A 133 -3.39 -2.94 11.43
CA SER A 133 -2.88 -2.62 12.76
C SER A 133 -1.77 -3.58 13.15
N VAL A 134 -0.72 -3.06 13.77
CA VAL A 134 0.30 -3.88 14.44
C VAL A 134 -0.28 -4.33 15.77
N LEU A 135 -0.52 -5.63 15.92
CA LEU A 135 -1.02 -6.20 17.18
C LEU A 135 0.14 -6.51 18.14
N ASN A 136 1.27 -6.98 17.61
CA ASN A 136 2.47 -7.25 18.39
C ASN A 136 3.70 -7.23 17.46
N MET A 137 4.80 -6.60 17.86
CA MET A 137 6.00 -6.48 17.02
C MET A 137 6.90 -7.72 17.01
N ASP A 138 6.86 -8.56 18.05
CA ASP A 138 7.83 -9.65 18.23
C ASP A 138 7.21 -11.03 18.52
N ALA A 139 5.90 -11.11 18.74
CA ALA A 139 5.24 -12.37 19.11
C ALA A 139 5.23 -13.44 18.00
N GLY A 140 5.48 -13.06 16.75
CA GLY A 140 5.58 -13.97 15.62
C GLY A 140 7.00 -14.48 15.36
N ARG A 141 8.01 -14.09 16.15
CA ARG A 141 9.40 -14.54 15.90
C ARG A 141 9.49 -16.07 15.94
N GLY A 142 10.09 -16.64 14.89
CA GLY A 142 10.22 -18.09 14.72
C GLY A 142 8.98 -18.80 14.19
N SER A 143 7.87 -18.08 13.99
CA SER A 143 6.69 -18.60 13.30
C SER A 143 6.86 -18.54 11.78
N ILE A 144 6.09 -19.35 11.06
CA ILE A 144 6.09 -19.34 9.59
C ILE A 144 5.37 -18.07 9.12
N PRO A 145 5.99 -17.17 8.36
CA PRO A 145 5.32 -15.96 7.87
C PRO A 145 4.07 -16.27 7.04
N GLY A 146 3.06 -15.41 7.16
CA GLY A 146 1.73 -15.63 6.59
C GLY A 146 0.85 -16.59 7.38
N THR A 147 1.31 -17.08 8.53
CA THR A 147 0.47 -17.91 9.41
C THR A 147 -0.54 -17.03 10.14
N PRO A 148 -1.84 -17.32 10.03
CA PRO A 148 -2.86 -16.63 10.80
C PRO A 148 -2.81 -17.10 12.26
N VAL A 149 -2.81 -16.13 13.18
CA VAL A 149 -2.76 -16.34 14.63
C VAL A 149 -4.02 -15.78 15.25
N LEU A 150 -4.66 -16.58 16.10
CA LEU A 150 -5.77 -16.13 16.92
C LEU A 150 -5.19 -15.45 18.16
N LEU A 151 -5.62 -14.21 18.39
CA LEU A 151 -5.44 -13.48 19.64
C LEU A 151 -6.82 -13.30 20.28
N ASP A 152 -6.89 -13.05 21.58
CA ASP A 152 -8.13 -13.10 22.39
C ASP A 152 -9.41 -12.74 21.61
N ASP A 153 -9.43 -11.51 21.08
CA ASP A 153 -10.56 -10.96 20.31
C ASP A 153 -10.25 -10.63 18.84
N SER A 154 -9.07 -11.00 18.33
CA SER A 154 -8.64 -10.65 16.97
C SER A 154 -7.95 -11.79 16.24
N ILE A 155 -7.80 -11.64 14.93
CA ILE A 155 -6.96 -12.52 14.11
C ILE A 155 -5.91 -11.66 13.43
N GLY A 156 -4.67 -12.11 13.44
CA GLY A 156 -3.56 -11.45 12.77
C GLY A 156 -2.73 -12.43 11.96
N TRP A 157 -1.77 -11.92 11.20
CA TRP A 157 -0.84 -12.69 10.39
C TRP A 157 0.57 -12.37 10.79
N THR A 158 1.38 -13.40 10.98
CA THR A 158 2.81 -13.24 11.26
C THR A 158 3.56 -12.76 10.01
N THR A 159 4.42 -11.76 10.15
CA THR A 159 5.27 -11.24 9.07
C THR A 159 6.69 -11.80 9.16
N VAL A 160 7.52 -11.59 8.13
CA VAL A 160 8.88 -12.15 8.08
C VAL A 160 9.81 -11.62 9.16
N ASP A 161 9.55 -10.40 9.64
CA ASP A 161 10.24 -9.73 10.73
C ASP A 161 9.67 -10.07 12.13
N GLY A 162 8.68 -10.97 12.20
CA GLY A 162 8.14 -11.49 13.46
C GLY A 162 7.01 -10.65 14.08
N ALA A 163 6.56 -9.61 13.40
CA ALA A 163 5.38 -8.86 13.83
C ALA A 163 4.08 -9.62 13.49
N ILE A 164 2.98 -9.22 14.13
CA ILE A 164 1.63 -9.72 13.88
C ILE A 164 0.79 -8.53 13.43
N LEU A 165 0.31 -8.58 12.19
CA LEU A 165 -0.56 -7.57 11.60
C LEU A 165 -2.00 -8.04 11.48
N ALA A 166 -2.96 -7.16 11.74
CA ALA A 166 -4.38 -7.43 11.53
C ALA A 166 -5.02 -6.40 10.60
N PRO A 167 -5.66 -6.83 9.50
CA PRO A 167 -6.47 -5.97 8.66
C PRO A 167 -7.80 -5.64 9.35
N SER A 168 -8.43 -4.52 8.96
CA SER A 168 -9.75 -4.15 9.50
C SER A 168 -10.87 -5.07 9.02
N ALA A 169 -10.74 -5.62 7.80
CA ALA A 169 -11.68 -6.55 7.22
C ALA A 169 -11.01 -7.45 6.18
N ALA A 170 -11.69 -8.54 5.81
CA ALA A 170 -11.26 -9.39 4.71
C ALA A 170 -12.46 -10.04 4.02
N THR A 171 -12.36 -10.28 2.72
CA THR A 171 -13.34 -10.99 1.91
C THR A 171 -12.69 -12.21 1.27
N ILE A 172 -13.28 -13.37 1.45
CA ILE A 172 -12.88 -14.60 0.75
C ILE A 172 -13.68 -14.68 -0.54
N GLU A 173 -13.02 -15.06 -1.63
CA GLU A 173 -13.67 -15.22 -2.92
C GLU A 173 -14.87 -16.19 -2.85
N GLY A 174 -16.03 -15.74 -3.33
CA GLY A 174 -17.29 -16.49 -3.27
C GLY A 174 -18.06 -16.37 -1.95
N GLU A 175 -17.53 -15.64 -0.96
CA GLU A 175 -18.19 -15.42 0.33
C GLU A 175 -18.78 -14.01 0.44
N GLY A 176 -19.57 -13.77 1.49
CA GLY A 176 -20.09 -12.44 1.81
C GLY A 176 -18.97 -11.43 2.03
N LYS A 177 -19.20 -10.20 1.56
CA LYS A 177 -18.27 -9.07 1.72
C LYS A 177 -17.90 -8.88 3.20
N ASP A 178 -16.61 -8.71 3.46
CA ASP A 178 -16.01 -8.43 4.76
C ASP A 178 -16.21 -9.53 5.83
N GLN A 179 -16.70 -10.73 5.44
CA GLN A 179 -16.95 -11.85 6.37
C GLN A 179 -15.76 -12.80 6.55
N GLY A 180 -14.67 -12.59 5.82
CA GLY A 180 -13.51 -13.49 5.78
C GLY A 180 -12.84 -13.69 7.14
N LEU A 181 -12.62 -12.60 7.89
CA LEU A 181 -11.99 -12.69 9.22
C LEU A 181 -12.82 -13.52 10.20
N GLY A 182 -14.14 -13.32 10.22
CA GLY A 182 -15.04 -14.09 11.08
C GLY A 182 -15.06 -15.58 10.73
N LYS A 183 -15.02 -15.92 9.44
CA LYS A 183 -14.93 -17.31 8.98
C LYS A 183 -13.62 -17.96 9.42
N LEU A 184 -12.48 -17.29 9.22
CA LEU A 184 -11.17 -17.79 9.63
C LEU A 184 -11.05 -17.97 11.15
N ARG A 185 -11.57 -17.03 11.94
CA ARG A 185 -11.59 -17.14 13.41
C ARG A 185 -12.33 -18.40 13.89
N ARG A 186 -13.47 -18.72 13.27
CA ARG A 186 -14.22 -19.94 13.61
C ARG A 186 -13.44 -21.21 13.27
N LEU A 187 -12.81 -21.25 12.09
CA LEU A 187 -12.00 -22.39 11.65
C LEU A 187 -10.79 -22.63 12.57
N LEU A 188 -10.09 -21.56 12.96
CA LEU A 188 -8.94 -21.66 13.87
C LEU A 188 -9.33 -22.14 15.27
N ARG A 189 -10.46 -21.68 15.81
CA ARG A 189 -10.97 -22.15 17.12
C ARG A 189 -11.32 -23.63 17.09
N SER A 190 -12.03 -24.08 16.05
CA SER A 190 -12.36 -25.51 15.91
C SER A 190 -11.13 -26.43 15.75
N ALA A 191 -9.99 -25.91 15.28
CA ALA A 191 -8.77 -26.67 15.16
C ALA A 191 -7.95 -26.76 16.47
N HIS A 192 -8.22 -25.89 17.45
CA HIS A 192 -7.54 -25.89 18.76
C HIS A 192 -8.29 -26.72 19.82
N ASP A 193 -9.57 -27.03 19.60
CA ASP A 193 -10.42 -27.81 20.52
C ASP A 193 -10.37 -29.34 20.24
N VAL A 194 -9.42 -29.81 19.43
CA VAL A 194 -9.19 -31.23 19.07
C VAL A 194 -7.80 -31.67 19.51
#